data_AF-A0A7S7QRY2-F1
#
_entry.id   AF-A0A7S7QRY2-F1
#
_cell.length_a   1.000
_cell.length_b   1.000
_cell.length_c   1.000
_cell.angle_alpha   90.00
_cell.angle_beta   90.00
_cell.angle_gamma   90.00
#
_symmetry.space_group_name_H-M   'P 1'
#
loop_
_entity.id
_entity.type
_entity.pdbx_description
1 polymer ?
#
loop_
_entity_poly.entity_id
_entity_poly.type
_entity_poly.pdbx_seq_one_letter_code
_entity_poly.pdbx_strand_id
1 'polypeptide(L)'
;MNQRYDFLAISLLMFTATLITFVVLGPINVEAVWRWQTLISGVVTFVGVVVAAWNVTRQMRLAARGREQDRIERELPGLRAANYLLLRFHWALEGNRGPEEILKEFDALGLNQSKVSDFVNKVLEALPVTPDRIKRDIAVELFRLRSTADRFAAATKLSRNATRVYDAAVRADDNAERHKPDVVAAEERLAIATERYEKAQKEFEALREQIIQRGRAEAKRSDILRRELEKSLAID
;
A
#
# COMPACT_ATOMS: atom_id res chain seq x y z
N MET A 1 -18.38 -20.49 3.03
CA MET A 1 -19.24 -20.86 4.18
C MET A 1 -19.85 -19.59 4.77
N ASN A 2 -21.11 -19.68 5.17
CA ASN A 2 -22.11 -18.62 5.22
C ASN A 2 -22.01 -17.73 6.49
N GLN A 3 -21.02 -16.82 6.56
CA GLN A 3 -20.76 -15.94 7.74
C GLN A 3 -21.93 -15.04 8.18
N ARG A 4 -22.92 -14.78 7.33
CA ARG A 4 -24.14 -14.04 7.73
C ARG A 4 -25.02 -14.85 8.68
N TYR A 5 -24.93 -16.18 8.63
CA TYR A 5 -25.71 -17.07 9.48
C TYR A 5 -25.12 -17.16 10.89
N ASP A 6 -23.81 -16.98 11.06
CA ASP A 6 -23.17 -17.01 12.39
C ASP A 6 -23.56 -15.81 13.24
N PHE A 7 -23.58 -14.59 12.68
CA PHE A 7 -24.07 -13.41 13.41
C PHE A 7 -25.55 -13.51 13.75
N LEU A 8 -26.35 -14.06 12.83
CA LEU A 8 -27.78 -14.25 13.04
C LEU A 8 -28.03 -15.30 14.13
N ALA A 9 -27.32 -16.42 14.11
CA ALA A 9 -27.38 -17.47 15.13
C ALA A 9 -26.94 -16.96 16.51
N ILE A 10 -25.85 -16.19 16.59
CA ILE A 10 -25.38 -15.59 17.85
C ILE A 10 -26.39 -14.56 18.39
N SER A 11 -26.93 -13.70 17.51
CA SER A 11 -27.95 -12.72 17.93
C SER A 11 -29.26 -13.39 18.38
N LEU A 12 -29.66 -14.48 17.71
CA LEU A 12 -30.83 -15.28 18.07
C LEU A 12 -30.62 -15.95 19.43
N LEU A 13 -29.45 -16.52 19.69
CA LEU A 13 -29.08 -17.13 20.96
C LEU A 13 -29.16 -16.13 22.12
N MET A 14 -28.60 -14.93 21.94
CA MET A 14 -28.66 -13.86 22.93
C MET A 14 -30.10 -13.38 23.16
N PHE A 15 -30.90 -13.25 22.10
CA PHE A 15 -32.32 -12.93 22.20
C PHE A 15 -33.10 -13.99 22.99
N THR A 16 -32.92 -15.28 22.68
CA THR A 16 -33.55 -16.38 23.45
C THR A 16 -33.09 -16.41 24.89
N ALA A 17 -31.80 -16.19 25.18
CA ALA A 17 -31.31 -16.16 26.56
C ALA A 17 -31.95 -15.03 27.37
N THR A 18 -32.11 -13.86 26.75
CA THR A 18 -32.76 -12.69 27.37
C THR A 18 -34.26 -12.93 27.56
N LEU A 19 -34.92 -13.54 26.58
CA LEU A 19 -36.35 -13.86 26.61
C LEU A 19 -36.68 -14.96 27.62
N ILE A 20 -35.86 -16.01 27.74
CA ILE A 20 -35.98 -17.06 28.76
C ILE A 20 -35.79 -16.44 30.15
N THR A 21 -34.82 -15.55 30.33
CA THR A 21 -34.61 -14.82 31.59
C THR A 21 -35.86 -14.01 31.97
N PHE A 22 -36.46 -13.31 30.99
CA PHE A 22 -37.66 -12.51 31.19
C PHE A 22 -38.89 -13.36 31.54
N VAL A 23 -39.04 -14.54 30.92
CA VAL A 23 -40.14 -15.47 31.16
C VAL A 23 -39.99 -16.19 32.51
N VAL A 24 -38.77 -16.57 32.91
CA VAL A 24 -38.48 -17.24 34.19
C VAL A 24 -38.62 -16.29 35.39
N LEU A 25 -38.44 -14.98 35.19
CA LEU A 25 -38.61 -13.94 36.21
C LEU A 25 -40.04 -13.33 36.25
N GLY A 26 -41.00 -13.83 35.45
CA GLY A 26 -42.41 -13.45 35.53
C GLY A 26 -43.05 -13.86 36.88
N PRO A 27 -44.05 -13.12 37.39
CA PRO A 27 -44.41 -13.18 38.81
C PRO A 27 -45.13 -14.48 39.19
N ILE A 28 -44.52 -15.27 40.07
CA ILE A 28 -45.19 -16.36 40.80
C ILE A 28 -45.15 -16.02 42.28
N ASN A 29 -46.31 -15.76 42.85
CA ASN A 29 -46.50 -15.11 44.15
C ASN A 29 -46.18 -16.06 45.33
N VAL A 30 -45.08 -15.81 46.09
CA VAL A 30 -44.80 -16.44 47.40
C VAL A 30 -43.87 -15.57 48.29
N GLU A 31 -44.45 -14.58 48.96
CA GLU A 31 -43.84 -13.29 49.36
C GLU A 31 -42.61 -13.23 50.29
N ALA A 32 -42.09 -14.33 50.87
CA ALA A 32 -40.93 -14.26 51.78
C ALA A 32 -39.70 -15.07 51.34
N VAL A 33 -39.88 -16.30 50.84
CA VAL A 33 -38.81 -17.13 50.27
C VAL A 33 -38.48 -16.68 48.84
N TRP A 34 -39.50 -16.22 48.11
CA TRP A 34 -39.37 -15.80 46.71
C TRP A 34 -38.53 -14.54 46.55
N ARG A 35 -38.50 -13.63 47.54
CA ARG A 35 -37.64 -12.43 47.50
C ARG A 35 -36.14 -12.77 47.50
N TRP A 36 -35.72 -13.76 48.28
CA TRP A 36 -34.33 -14.22 48.27
C TRP A 36 -34.01 -15.07 47.03
N GLN A 37 -34.96 -15.91 46.58
CA GLN A 37 -34.78 -16.72 45.38
C GLN A 37 -34.76 -15.88 44.09
N THR A 38 -35.55 -14.81 43.99
CA THR A 38 -35.52 -13.86 42.86
C THR A 38 -34.29 -12.96 42.89
N LEU A 39 -33.81 -12.55 44.07
CA LEU A 39 -32.52 -11.86 44.19
C LEU A 39 -31.35 -12.76 43.79
N ILE A 40 -31.30 -14.00 44.27
CA ILE A 40 -30.22 -14.95 43.94
C ILE A 40 -30.28 -15.32 42.45
N SER A 41 -31.46 -15.66 41.91
CA SER A 41 -31.60 -15.96 40.47
C SER A 41 -31.31 -14.74 39.60
N GLY A 42 -31.72 -13.53 40.00
CA GLY A 42 -31.39 -12.29 39.32
C GLY A 42 -29.88 -12.02 39.30
N VAL A 43 -29.18 -12.21 40.42
CA VAL A 43 -27.72 -12.07 40.51
C VAL A 43 -27.01 -13.14 39.69
N VAL A 44 -27.40 -14.41 39.79
CA VAL A 44 -26.79 -15.50 39.01
C VAL A 44 -27.02 -15.31 37.52
N THR A 45 -28.20 -14.87 37.10
CA THR A 45 -28.49 -14.61 35.68
C THR A 45 -27.73 -13.38 35.19
N PHE A 46 -27.65 -12.31 35.99
CA PHE A 46 -26.85 -11.13 35.66
C PHE A 46 -25.37 -11.50 35.52
N VAL A 47 -24.81 -12.26 36.47
CA VAL A 47 -23.42 -12.75 36.40
C VAL A 47 -23.23 -13.65 35.18
N GLY A 48 -24.18 -14.54 34.88
CA GLY A 48 -24.14 -15.40 33.69
C GLY A 48 -24.15 -14.60 32.39
N VAL A 49 -24.99 -13.56 32.28
CA VAL A 49 -25.05 -12.65 31.13
C VAL A 49 -23.76 -11.85 31.00
N VAL A 50 -23.19 -11.35 32.11
CA VAL A 50 -21.92 -10.62 32.10
C VAL A 50 -20.77 -11.52 31.65
N VAL A 51 -20.68 -12.75 32.15
CA VAL A 51 -19.65 -13.73 31.74
C VAL A 51 -19.83 -14.13 30.27
N ALA A 52 -21.07 -14.35 29.81
CA ALA A 52 -21.36 -14.64 28.41
C ALA A 52 -20.99 -13.46 27.50
N ALA A 53 -21.36 -12.23 27.86
CA ALA A 53 -20.99 -11.03 27.13
C ALA A 53 -19.46 -10.82 27.09
N TRP A 54 -18.77 -11.11 28.19
CA TRP A 54 -17.30 -11.07 28.25
C TRP A 54 -16.68 -12.09 27.29
N ASN A 55 -17.18 -13.33 27.29
CA ASN A 55 -16.68 -14.38 26.41
C ASN A 55 -16.95 -14.09 24.93
N VAL A 56 -18.14 -13.58 24.58
CA VAL A 56 -18.45 -13.16 23.19
C VAL A 56 -17.54 -12.01 22.77
N THR A 57 -17.30 -11.02 23.64
CA THR A 57 -16.38 -9.91 23.36
C THR A 57 -14.95 -10.41 23.17
N ARG A 58 -14.51 -11.38 23.98
CA ARG A 58 -13.20 -12.05 23.84
C ARG A 58 -13.10 -12.78 22.50
N GLN A 59 -14.11 -13.56 22.12
CA GLN A 59 -14.16 -14.27 20.84
C GLN A 59 -14.17 -13.32 19.65
N MET A 60 -14.96 -12.24 19.69
CA MET A 60 -14.97 -11.22 18.63
C MET A 60 -13.61 -10.53 18.49
N ARG A 61 -12.92 -10.25 19.60
CA ARG A 61 -11.58 -9.66 19.61
C ARG A 61 -10.55 -10.62 19.02
N LEU A 62 -10.59 -11.90 19.37
CA LEU A 62 -9.71 -12.93 18.81
C LEU A 62 -9.96 -13.13 17.30
N ALA A 63 -11.23 -13.18 16.88
CA ALA A 63 -11.60 -13.30 15.46
C ALA A 63 -11.25 -12.05 14.64
N ALA A 64 -11.29 -10.86 15.24
CA ALA A 64 -10.81 -9.63 14.59
C ALA A 64 -9.27 -9.66 14.43
N ARG A 65 -8.54 -10.10 15.45
CA ARG A 65 -7.07 -10.24 15.42
C ARG A 65 -6.59 -11.26 14.40
N GLY A 66 -7.23 -12.44 14.33
CA GLY A 66 -6.90 -13.45 13.33
C GLY A 66 -7.08 -12.94 11.91
N ARG A 67 -8.18 -12.22 11.64
CA ARG A 67 -8.41 -11.58 10.33
C ARG A 67 -7.37 -10.51 9.99
N GLU A 68 -6.91 -9.75 10.98
CA GLU A 68 -5.87 -8.74 10.77
C GLU A 68 -4.51 -9.38 10.50
N GLN A 69 -4.17 -10.46 11.21
CA GLN A 69 -2.95 -11.24 10.94
C GLN A 69 -2.97 -11.86 9.55
N ASP A 70 -4.06 -12.52 9.15
CA ASP A 70 -4.21 -13.10 7.81
C ASP A 70 -4.05 -12.03 6.72
N ARG A 71 -4.55 -10.81 6.97
CA ARG A 71 -4.38 -9.70 6.03
C ARG A 71 -2.91 -9.29 5.93
N ILE A 72 -2.25 -9.09 7.06
CA ILE A 72 -0.84 -8.64 7.11
C ILE A 72 0.09 -9.69 6.50
N GLU A 73 -0.12 -10.97 6.79
CA GLU A 73 0.66 -12.08 6.23
C GLU A 73 0.53 -12.17 4.70
N ARG A 74 -0.63 -11.81 4.15
CA ARG A 74 -0.84 -11.72 2.70
C ARG A 74 -0.21 -10.48 2.06
N GLU A 75 -0.26 -9.33 2.74
CA GLU A 75 0.21 -8.04 2.20
C GLU A 75 1.74 -7.88 2.25
N LEU A 76 2.40 -8.42 3.29
CA LEU A 76 3.84 -8.27 3.52
C LEU A 76 4.75 -8.76 2.38
N PRO A 77 4.56 -9.96 1.81
CA PRO A 77 5.33 -10.42 0.66
C PRO A 77 5.19 -9.46 -0.53
N GLY A 78 3.97 -8.93 -0.75
CA GLY A 78 3.66 -7.96 -1.79
C GLY A 78 4.40 -6.63 -1.63
N LEU A 79 4.53 -6.14 -0.40
CA LEU A 79 5.30 -4.93 -0.09
C LEU A 79 6.81 -5.13 -0.26
N ARG A 80 7.33 -6.31 0.09
CA ARG A 80 8.74 -6.64 -0.13
C ARG A 80 9.08 -6.72 -1.62
N ALA A 81 8.23 -7.37 -2.41
CA ALA A 81 8.39 -7.45 -3.86
C ALA A 81 8.38 -6.05 -4.51
N ALA A 82 7.43 -5.20 -4.09
CA ALA A 82 7.37 -3.81 -4.52
C ALA A 82 8.65 -3.03 -4.18
N ASN A 83 9.14 -3.15 -2.94
CA ASN A 83 10.38 -2.48 -2.53
C ASN A 83 11.60 -2.97 -3.32
N TYR A 84 11.69 -4.27 -3.60
CA TYR A 84 12.78 -4.83 -4.41
C TYR A 84 12.79 -4.28 -5.84
N LEU A 85 11.61 -4.18 -6.47
CA LEU A 85 11.47 -3.56 -7.79
C LEU A 85 11.93 -2.10 -7.76
N LEU A 86 11.47 -1.31 -6.79
CA LEU A 86 11.82 0.10 -6.68
C LEU A 86 13.31 0.31 -6.33
N LEU A 87 13.91 -0.59 -5.56
CA LEU A 87 15.33 -0.51 -5.20
C LEU A 87 16.22 -0.56 -6.46
N ARG A 88 15.85 -1.38 -7.45
CA ARG A 88 16.58 -1.49 -8.72
C ARG A 88 16.65 -0.15 -9.46
N PHE A 89 15.53 0.57 -9.55
CA PHE A 89 15.49 1.90 -10.16
C PHE A 89 16.21 2.96 -9.32
N HIS A 90 16.12 2.87 -7.99
CA HIS A 90 16.87 3.74 -7.09
C HIS A 90 18.39 3.62 -7.30
N TRP A 91 18.91 2.41 -7.50
CA TRP A 91 20.34 2.21 -7.75
C TRP A 91 20.78 2.77 -9.11
N ALA A 92 19.89 2.74 -10.11
CA ALA A 92 20.15 3.38 -11.40
C ALA A 92 20.09 4.92 -11.32
N LEU A 93 19.41 5.46 -10.31
CA LEU A 93 19.38 6.90 -10.01
C LEU A 93 20.62 7.35 -9.20
N GLU A 94 21.19 6.44 -8.40
CA GLU A 94 22.28 6.75 -7.49
C GLU A 94 23.61 6.96 -8.25
N GLY A 95 24.22 8.14 -8.08
CA GLY A 95 25.57 8.44 -8.58
C GLY A 95 25.68 9.23 -9.89
N ASN A 96 24.79 10.19 -10.16
CA ASN A 96 24.82 11.05 -11.37
C ASN A 96 24.74 10.28 -12.70
N ARG A 97 24.24 9.05 -12.63
CA ARG A 97 24.03 8.21 -13.79
C ARG A 97 22.86 8.77 -14.58
N GLY A 98 23.11 9.08 -15.84
CA GLY A 98 22.19 9.87 -16.66
C GLY A 98 20.83 9.18 -16.87
N PRO A 99 19.85 9.89 -17.46
CA PRO A 99 18.52 9.37 -17.83
C PRO A 99 18.56 8.04 -18.59
N GLU A 100 19.65 7.80 -19.33
CA GLU A 100 19.84 6.62 -20.18
C GLU A 100 19.97 5.34 -19.35
N GLU A 101 20.52 5.39 -18.14
CA GLU A 101 20.63 4.19 -17.31
C GLU A 101 19.28 3.74 -16.76
N ILE A 102 18.41 4.68 -16.39
CA ILE A 102 17.04 4.36 -16.00
C ILE A 102 16.27 3.75 -17.16
N LEU A 103 16.42 4.32 -18.36
CA LEU A 103 15.78 3.76 -19.55
C LEU A 103 16.29 2.35 -19.86
N LYS A 104 17.59 2.08 -19.67
CA LYS A 104 18.15 0.71 -19.76
C LYS A 104 17.55 -0.23 -18.73
N GLU A 105 17.29 0.21 -17.50
CA GLU A 105 16.62 -0.63 -16.50
C GLU A 105 15.16 -0.90 -16.88
N PHE A 106 14.46 0.10 -17.43
CA PHE A 106 13.12 -0.11 -18.00
C PHE A 106 13.15 -1.13 -19.14
N ASP A 107 14.13 -1.06 -20.04
CA ASP A 107 14.34 -2.04 -21.11
C ASP A 107 14.62 -3.44 -20.57
N ALA A 108 15.52 -3.55 -19.60
CA ALA A 108 15.92 -4.83 -19.00
C ALA A 108 14.77 -5.56 -18.29
N LEU A 109 13.75 -4.81 -17.84
CA LEU A 109 12.53 -5.35 -17.25
C LEU A 109 11.38 -5.53 -18.26
N GLY A 110 11.59 -5.19 -19.54
CA GLY A 110 10.53 -5.19 -20.56
C GLY A 110 9.45 -4.11 -20.33
N LEU A 111 9.76 -3.12 -19.49
CA LEU A 111 8.91 -2.02 -19.09
C LEU A 111 9.09 -0.76 -19.95
N ASN A 112 9.88 -0.82 -21.03
CA ASN A 112 10.00 0.30 -21.97
C ASN A 112 8.87 0.35 -23.02
N GLN A 113 7.62 0.23 -22.56
CA GLN A 113 6.45 0.23 -23.44
C GLN A 113 5.97 1.65 -23.72
N SER A 114 5.80 2.02 -24.99
CA SER A 114 5.27 3.34 -25.38
C SER A 114 3.81 3.54 -24.97
N LYS A 115 3.01 2.46 -24.98
CA LYS A 115 1.60 2.48 -24.55
C LYS A 115 1.47 2.34 -23.05
N VAL A 116 0.68 3.24 -22.44
CA VAL A 116 0.40 3.24 -20.99
C VAL A 116 -0.24 1.92 -20.54
N SER A 117 -1.19 1.37 -21.31
CA SER A 117 -1.86 0.10 -21.00
C SER A 117 -0.88 -1.05 -20.85
N ASP A 118 0.05 -1.17 -21.79
CA ASP A 118 0.99 -2.28 -21.89
C ASP A 118 2.05 -2.14 -20.80
N PHE A 119 2.47 -0.91 -20.51
CA PHE A 119 3.31 -0.60 -19.36
C PHE A 119 2.67 -1.03 -18.04
N VAL A 120 1.43 -0.59 -17.80
CA VAL A 120 0.71 -0.90 -16.56
C VAL A 120 0.57 -2.40 -16.41
N ASN A 121 0.13 -3.11 -17.46
CA ASN A 121 -0.01 -4.57 -17.43
C ASN A 121 1.31 -5.26 -17.08
N LYS A 122 2.44 -4.82 -17.63
CA LYS A 122 3.76 -5.36 -17.30
C LYS A 122 4.16 -5.11 -15.84
N VAL A 123 3.84 -3.94 -15.29
CA VAL A 123 4.06 -3.67 -13.85
C VAL A 123 3.17 -4.57 -12.98
N LEU A 124 1.92 -4.81 -13.39
CA LEU A 124 1.01 -5.73 -12.69
C LEU A 124 1.53 -7.18 -12.73
N GLU A 125 2.03 -7.63 -13.88
CA GLU A 125 2.68 -8.94 -14.06
C GLU A 125 3.94 -9.08 -13.19
N ALA A 126 4.72 -8.02 -13.03
CA ALA A 126 5.94 -8.02 -12.22
C ALA A 126 5.66 -8.08 -10.70
N LEU A 127 4.46 -7.72 -10.25
CA LEU A 127 4.11 -7.59 -8.83
C LEU A 127 2.89 -8.42 -8.43
N PRO A 128 2.78 -9.73 -8.76
CA PRO A 128 1.51 -10.46 -8.70
C PRO A 128 0.88 -10.47 -7.29
N VAL A 129 1.71 -10.56 -6.26
CA VAL A 129 1.32 -10.64 -4.84
C VAL A 129 1.11 -9.28 -4.16
N THR A 130 1.37 -8.17 -4.84
CA THR A 130 1.23 -6.82 -4.27
C THR A 130 -0.25 -6.37 -4.29
N PRO A 131 -0.72 -5.64 -3.26
CA PRO A 131 -2.08 -5.07 -3.28
C PRO A 131 -2.32 -4.16 -4.48
N ASP A 132 -3.51 -4.24 -5.10
CA ASP A 132 -3.84 -3.53 -6.35
C ASP A 132 -3.65 -2.03 -6.27
N ARG A 133 -3.95 -1.42 -5.11
CA ARG A 133 -3.72 0.01 -4.90
C ARG A 133 -2.24 0.36 -5.06
N ILE A 134 -1.37 -0.41 -4.41
CA ILE A 134 0.08 -0.19 -4.43
C ILE A 134 0.64 -0.45 -5.82
N LYS A 135 0.16 -1.49 -6.50
CA LYS A 135 0.51 -1.76 -7.89
C LYS A 135 0.22 -0.56 -8.81
N ARG A 136 -0.95 0.06 -8.67
CA ARG A 136 -1.34 1.25 -9.44
C ARG A 136 -0.45 2.45 -9.12
N ASP A 137 -0.22 2.73 -7.83
CA ASP A 137 0.62 3.84 -7.39
C ASP A 137 2.05 3.69 -7.96
N ILE A 138 2.62 2.48 -7.89
CA ILE A 138 3.92 2.14 -8.50
C ILE A 138 3.90 2.30 -10.01
N ALA A 139 2.87 1.81 -10.70
CA ALA A 139 2.78 1.91 -12.14
C ALA A 139 2.71 3.38 -12.61
N VAL A 140 1.96 4.23 -11.92
CA VAL A 140 1.85 5.66 -12.24
C VAL A 140 3.20 6.35 -12.07
N GLU A 141 3.88 6.16 -10.95
CA GLU A 141 5.15 6.84 -10.68
C GLU A 141 6.29 6.31 -11.54
N LEU A 142 6.37 5.00 -11.78
CA LEU A 142 7.35 4.43 -12.71
C LEU A 142 7.09 4.90 -14.15
N PHE A 143 5.83 5.01 -14.58
CA PHE A 143 5.51 5.54 -15.91
C PHE A 143 5.90 7.02 -16.03
N ARG A 144 5.61 7.83 -15.00
CA ARG A 144 6.02 9.23 -14.93
C ARG A 144 7.54 9.35 -15.05
N LEU A 145 8.29 8.62 -14.23
CA LEU A 145 9.76 8.59 -14.25
C LEU A 145 10.31 8.18 -15.62
N ARG A 146 9.76 7.14 -16.24
CA ARG A 146 10.15 6.72 -17.61
C ARG A 146 9.92 7.84 -18.61
N SER A 147 8.72 8.43 -18.60
CA SER A 147 8.32 9.45 -19.58
C SER A 147 9.15 10.73 -19.48
N THR A 148 9.55 11.12 -18.26
CA THR A 148 10.40 12.30 -18.03
C THR A 148 11.86 11.98 -18.38
N ALA A 149 12.34 10.78 -18.09
CA ALA A 149 13.67 10.32 -18.51
C ALA A 149 13.82 10.32 -20.04
N ASP A 150 12.82 9.81 -20.77
CA ASP A 150 12.82 9.78 -22.24
C ASP A 150 12.86 11.21 -22.83
N ARG A 151 12.02 12.11 -22.30
CA ARG A 151 12.00 13.53 -22.71
C ARG A 151 13.32 14.23 -22.42
N PHE A 152 13.91 13.98 -21.26
CA PHE A 152 15.21 14.56 -20.88
C PHE A 152 16.34 14.02 -21.77
N ALA A 153 16.35 12.73 -22.10
CA ALA A 153 17.30 12.15 -23.04
C ALA A 153 17.15 12.75 -24.45
N ALA A 154 15.91 12.93 -24.92
CA ALA A 154 15.62 13.57 -26.20
C ALA A 154 16.06 15.05 -26.23
N ALA A 155 15.76 15.83 -25.17
CA ALA A 155 16.17 17.23 -25.06
C ALA A 155 17.69 17.38 -24.98
N THR A 156 18.38 16.46 -24.30
CA THR A 156 19.86 16.43 -24.23
C THR A 156 20.46 16.21 -25.61
N LYS A 157 19.92 15.27 -26.39
CA LYS A 157 20.34 15.03 -27.79
C LYS A 157 20.08 16.24 -28.68
N LEU A 158 18.92 16.88 -28.53
CA LEU A 158 18.55 18.09 -29.27
C LEU A 158 19.53 19.24 -28.99
N SER A 159 19.79 19.54 -27.71
CA SER A 159 20.72 20.59 -27.28
C SER A 159 22.12 20.32 -27.82
N ARG A 160 22.66 19.10 -27.65
CA ARG A 160 23.98 18.73 -28.21
C ARG A 160 24.05 18.92 -29.72
N ASN A 161 23.00 18.57 -30.46
CA ASN A 161 22.98 18.73 -31.90
C ASN A 161 22.90 20.21 -32.32
N ALA A 162 22.09 21.02 -31.64
CA ALA A 162 22.00 22.46 -31.90
C ALA A 162 23.34 23.16 -31.66
N THR A 163 24.01 22.87 -30.53
CA THR A 163 25.33 23.41 -30.22
C THR A 163 26.37 22.98 -31.27
N ARG A 164 26.35 21.71 -31.71
CA ARG A 164 27.28 21.23 -32.77
C ARG A 164 27.09 21.95 -34.10
N VAL A 165 25.85 22.21 -34.51
CA VAL A 165 25.54 22.95 -35.74
C VAL A 165 26.02 24.39 -35.64
N TYR A 166 25.75 25.04 -34.50
CA TYR A 166 26.24 26.39 -34.23
C TYR A 166 27.78 26.46 -34.26
N ASP A 167 28.47 25.59 -33.54
CA ASP A 167 29.93 25.54 -33.50
C ASP A 167 30.54 25.29 -34.88
N ALA A 168 29.90 24.45 -35.71
CA ALA A 168 30.33 24.20 -37.08
C ALA A 168 30.18 25.45 -37.96
N ALA A 169 29.07 26.18 -37.83
CA ALA A 169 28.85 27.43 -38.55
C ALA A 169 29.86 28.52 -38.14
N VAL A 170 30.15 28.65 -36.84
CA VAL A 170 31.18 29.58 -36.33
C VAL A 170 32.56 29.25 -36.92
N ARG A 171 32.93 27.97 -36.99
CA ARG A 171 34.23 27.56 -37.55
C ARG A 171 34.33 27.75 -39.07
N ALA A 172 33.20 27.65 -39.77
CA ALA A 172 33.12 27.81 -41.20
C ALA A 172 33.10 29.29 -41.66
N ASP A 173 33.08 30.24 -40.72
CA ASP A 173 32.83 31.68 -40.98
C ASP A 173 31.52 31.91 -41.74
N ASP A 174 30.56 30.99 -41.56
CA ASP A 174 29.20 31.11 -42.07
C ASP A 174 28.34 31.90 -41.06
N ASN A 175 27.13 32.29 -41.44
CA ASN A 175 26.25 33.14 -40.64
C ASN A 175 25.67 32.41 -39.41
N ALA A 176 26.53 32.13 -38.42
CA ALA A 176 26.24 31.39 -37.20
C ALA A 176 25.14 32.04 -36.33
N GLU A 177 24.96 33.35 -36.44
CA GLU A 177 23.88 34.07 -35.74
C GLU A 177 22.48 33.59 -36.15
N ARG A 178 22.33 32.98 -37.33
CA ARG A 178 21.06 32.33 -37.73
C ARG A 178 20.72 31.10 -36.86
N HIS A 179 21.71 30.43 -36.29
CA HIS A 179 21.54 29.19 -35.51
C HIS A 179 21.48 29.42 -33.99
N LYS A 180 21.84 30.62 -33.53
CA LYS A 180 21.80 30.99 -32.11
C LYS A 180 20.41 30.83 -31.47
N PRO A 181 19.29 31.21 -32.13
CA PRO A 181 17.95 30.95 -31.59
C PRO A 181 17.66 29.46 -31.38
N ASP A 182 18.18 28.58 -32.23
CA ASP A 182 17.97 27.12 -32.11
C ASP A 182 18.71 26.55 -30.89
N VAL A 183 19.91 27.06 -30.60
CA VAL A 183 20.67 26.69 -29.39
C VAL A 183 19.91 27.12 -28.14
N VAL A 184 19.48 28.39 -28.08
CA VAL A 184 18.72 28.94 -26.94
C VAL A 184 17.42 28.13 -26.72
N ALA A 185 16.66 27.88 -27.78
CA ALA A 185 15.43 27.10 -27.69
C ALA A 185 15.68 25.64 -27.24
N ALA A 186 16.80 25.04 -27.64
CA ALA A 186 17.16 23.69 -27.23
C ALA A 186 17.62 23.64 -25.76
N GLU A 187 18.35 24.65 -25.29
CA GLU A 187 18.75 24.80 -23.89
C GLU A 187 17.55 25.05 -22.97
N GLU A 188 16.60 25.90 -23.37
CA GLU A 188 15.35 26.10 -22.62
C GLU A 188 14.54 24.80 -22.49
N ARG A 189 14.41 24.05 -23.59
CA ARG A 189 13.74 22.72 -23.56
C ARG A 189 14.47 21.73 -22.66
N LEU A 190 15.80 21.75 -22.66
CA LEU A 190 16.60 20.93 -21.77
C LEU A 190 16.35 21.32 -20.31
N ALA A 191 16.40 22.61 -19.97
CA ALA A 191 16.15 23.09 -18.61
C ALA A 191 14.76 22.66 -18.09
N ILE A 192 13.71 22.81 -18.90
CA ILE A 192 12.35 22.35 -18.54
C ILE A 192 12.31 20.83 -18.35
N ALA A 193 13.01 20.08 -19.21
CA ALA A 193 13.08 18.63 -19.08
C ALA A 193 13.84 18.20 -17.82
N THR A 194 14.92 18.90 -17.46
CA THR A 194 15.71 18.68 -16.23
C THR A 194 14.82 18.84 -15.00
N GLU A 195 14.14 19.98 -14.88
CA GLU A 195 13.27 20.28 -13.74
C GLU A 195 12.17 19.21 -13.58
N ARG A 196 11.52 18.83 -14.69
CA ARG A 196 10.48 17.79 -14.67
C ARG A 196 11.01 16.42 -14.29
N TYR A 197 12.22 16.09 -14.74
CA TYR A 197 12.87 14.83 -14.41
C TYR A 197 13.27 14.79 -12.94
N GLU A 198 13.92 15.82 -12.41
CA GLU A 198 14.27 15.94 -10.99
C GLU A 198 13.02 15.87 -10.09
N LYS A 199 11.92 16.52 -10.50
CA LYS A 199 10.65 16.41 -9.79
C LYS A 199 10.13 14.97 -9.74
N ALA A 200 10.15 14.27 -10.89
CA ALA A 200 9.73 12.87 -10.96
C ALA A 200 10.64 11.94 -10.13
N GLN A 201 11.94 12.21 -10.05
CA GLN A 201 12.86 11.48 -9.18
C GLN A 201 12.49 11.64 -7.71
N LYS A 202 12.22 12.87 -7.25
CA LYS A 202 11.80 13.14 -5.87
C LYS A 202 10.47 12.45 -5.53
N GLU A 203 9.50 12.50 -6.43
CA GLU A 203 8.20 11.81 -6.26
C GLU A 203 8.37 10.29 -6.20
N PHE A 204 9.21 9.72 -7.05
CA PHE A 204 9.57 8.30 -7.02
C PHE A 204 10.24 7.90 -5.70
N GLU A 205 11.22 8.67 -5.22
CA GLU A 205 11.89 8.40 -3.95
C GLU A 205 10.93 8.50 -2.75
N ALA A 206 10.02 9.47 -2.77
CA ALA A 206 8.99 9.61 -1.75
C ALA A 206 8.05 8.38 -1.72
N LEU A 207 7.63 7.88 -2.89
CA LEU A 207 6.81 6.66 -2.97
C LEU A 207 7.58 5.44 -2.44
N ARG A 208 8.85 5.29 -2.80
CA ARG A 208 9.71 4.20 -2.30
C ARG A 208 9.78 4.24 -0.78
N GLU A 209 10.07 5.40 -0.19
CA GLU A 209 10.14 5.55 1.26
C GLU A 209 8.80 5.24 1.92
N GLN A 210 7.69 5.68 1.33
CA GLN A 210 6.35 5.35 1.83
C GLN A 210 6.10 3.83 1.86
N ILE A 211 6.51 3.11 0.81
CA ILE A 211 6.38 1.64 0.74
C ILE A 211 7.27 0.96 1.78
N ILE A 212 8.50 1.44 1.98
CA ILE A 212 9.42 0.93 3.02
C ILE A 212 8.82 1.13 4.41
N GLN A 213 8.35 2.33 4.72
CA GLN A 213 7.76 2.66 6.02
C GLN A 213 6.51 1.83 6.28
N ARG A 214 5.67 1.66 5.27
CA ARG A 214 4.49 0.79 5.37
C ARG A 214 4.88 -0.67 5.62
N GLY A 215 5.84 -1.20 4.87
CA GLY A 215 6.36 -2.56 5.07
C GLY A 215 6.93 -2.78 6.47
N ARG A 216 7.67 -1.80 7.02
CA ARG A 216 8.19 -1.84 8.39
C ARG A 216 7.07 -1.79 9.43
N ALA A 217 6.08 -0.93 9.24
CA ALA A 217 4.94 -0.80 10.14
C ALA A 217 4.10 -2.08 10.18
N GLU A 218 3.80 -2.67 9.01
CA GLU A 218 3.05 -3.92 8.91
C GLU A 218 3.85 -5.11 9.49
N ALA A 219 5.17 -5.17 9.27
CA ALA A 219 6.02 -6.21 9.86
C ALA A 219 6.02 -6.12 11.39
N LYS A 220 6.19 -4.91 11.95
CA LYS A 220 6.15 -4.69 13.39
C LYS A 220 4.78 -5.06 13.99
N ARG A 221 3.69 -4.76 13.29
CA ARG A 221 2.33 -5.17 13.71
C ARG A 221 2.18 -6.69 13.70
N SER A 222 2.68 -7.37 12.66
CA SER A 222 2.70 -8.83 12.57
C SER A 222 3.41 -9.45 13.78
N ASP A 223 4.59 -8.93 14.13
CA ASP A 223 5.38 -9.45 15.26
C ASP A 223 4.66 -9.26 16.61
N ILE A 224 4.00 -8.12 16.81
CA ILE A 224 3.21 -7.85 18.02
C ILE A 224 2.03 -8.82 18.11
N LEU A 225 1.26 -8.98 17.02
CA LEU A 225 0.11 -9.88 16.97
C LEU A 225 0.52 -11.32 17.24
N ARG A 226 1.64 -11.77 16.65
CA ARG A 226 2.19 -13.11 16.88
C ARG A 226 2.56 -13.34 18.35
N ARG A 227 3.27 -12.40 18.97
CA ARG A 227 3.62 -12.49 20.41
C ARG A 227 2.39 -12.46 21.32
N GLU A 228 1.37 -11.67 20.97
CA GLU A 228 0.11 -11.65 21.73
C GLU A 228 -0.65 -12.97 21.61
N LEU A 229 -0.64 -13.61 20.43
CA LEU A 229 -1.24 -14.92 20.22
C LEU A 229 -0.50 -16.03 20.99
N GLU A 230 0.83 -16.05 20.90
CA GLU A 230 1.67 -16.99 21.67
C GLU A 230 1.40 -16.86 23.17
N LYS A 231 1.29 -15.62 23.69
CA LYS A 231 0.90 -15.39 25.09
C LYS A 231 -0.50 -15.89 25.40
N SER A 232 -1.46 -15.71 24.50
CA SER A 232 -2.84 -16.18 24.74
C SER A 232 -3.00 -17.70 24.69
N LEU A 233 -2.13 -18.38 23.93
CA LEU A 233 -2.11 -19.85 23.80
C LEU A 233 -1.31 -20.52 24.92
N ALA A 234 -0.32 -19.83 25.50
CA ALA A 234 0.48 -20.34 26.62
C ALA A 234 -0.19 -20.21 28.00
N ILE A 235 -1.41 -19.66 28.06
CA ILE A 235 -2.20 -19.50 29.30
C ILE A 235 -3.26 -20.63 29.45
N ASP A 236 -3.37 -21.52 28.47
CA ASP A 236 -4.14 -22.77 28.58
C ASP A 236 -3.23 -23.94 29.01
#